data_AF-A0A2N8HF92-F1
#
_entry.id   AF-A0A2N8HF92-F1
#
_cell.length_a   1.000
_cell.length_b   1.000
_cell.length_c   1.000
_cell.angle_alpha   90.00
_cell.angle_beta   90.00
_cell.angle_gamma   90.00
#
_symmetry.space_group_name_H-M   'P 1'
#
loop_
_entity.id
_entity.type
_entity.pdbx_description
1 polymer ?
#
loop_
_entity_poly.entity_id
_entity_poly.type
_entity_poly.pdbx_seq_one_letter_code
_entity_poly.pdbx_strand_id
1 'polypeptide(L)'
;MKLSTFCILCCLSAGISQAATYIWSGAAGNGIYGDSNNWTVNGTPNGYYPQHSTNDNAVIGEDAGTVTWSTAQSFFGATNTVQIGSGSTLVCTTTIGDLNVNSFKLDGNSQLVFESTNAFGLGRDFTLDFGTFSAAEHGSWVATDLTNFWTNGKTVTFTGTLDMNSLSGSGTIELASIKSGQQGGNLNLDLSGLNIASNSQVHATVTQVTENGVTKVLVNYETVPEPATATLSLLGLGALLLRRKRQ
;
A
#
# COMPACT_ATOMS: atom_id res chain seq x y z
N MET A 1 -0.15 -69.79 15.07
CA MET A 1 -0.34 -68.48 14.41
C MET A 1 -1.02 -67.55 15.42
N LYS A 2 -0.28 -66.60 16.00
CA LYS A 2 -0.83 -65.53 16.85
C LYS A 2 -0.64 -64.23 16.08
N LEU A 3 -1.75 -63.60 15.69
CA LEU A 3 -1.76 -62.32 15.00
C LEU A 3 -1.14 -61.26 15.92
N SER A 4 -0.09 -60.61 15.42
CA SER A 4 0.51 -59.43 16.02
C SER A 4 -0.38 -58.22 15.73
N THR A 5 -0.90 -57.59 16.79
CA THR A 5 -1.64 -56.34 16.72
C THR A 5 -0.67 -55.22 16.33
N PHE A 6 -0.70 -54.82 15.06
CA PHE A 6 -0.09 -53.58 14.59
C PHE A 6 -0.94 -52.40 15.08
N CYS A 7 -0.47 -51.69 16.10
CA CYS A 7 -0.99 -50.38 16.44
C CYS A 7 -0.55 -49.38 15.36
N ILE A 8 -1.44 -49.06 14.42
CA ILE A 8 -1.31 -47.87 13.58
C ILE A 8 -1.55 -46.67 14.49
N LEU A 9 -0.45 -46.06 14.94
CA LEU A 9 -0.47 -44.76 15.59
C LEU A 9 -0.81 -43.73 14.51
N CYS A 10 -2.11 -43.41 14.39
CA CYS A 10 -2.53 -42.23 13.64
C CYS A 10 -1.96 -41.01 14.37
N CYS A 11 -0.82 -40.52 13.89
CA CYS A 11 -0.33 -39.19 14.20
C CYS A 11 -1.33 -38.16 13.67
N LEU A 12 -2.41 -37.93 14.42
CA LEU A 12 -3.10 -36.65 14.44
C LEU A 12 -2.17 -35.66 15.15
N SER A 13 -1.04 -35.35 14.51
CA SER A 13 -0.43 -34.06 14.73
C SER A 13 -1.48 -33.07 14.25
N ALA A 14 -2.09 -32.35 15.20
CA ALA A 14 -2.73 -31.08 14.91
C ALA A 14 -1.65 -30.19 14.28
N GLY A 15 -1.52 -30.32 12.97
CA GLY A 15 -0.63 -29.49 12.18
C GLY A 15 -1.15 -28.08 12.35
N ILE A 16 -0.29 -27.22 12.90
CA ILE A 16 -0.31 -25.79 12.61
C ILE A 16 -0.72 -25.64 11.14
N SER A 17 -1.92 -25.11 10.90
CA SER A 17 -2.42 -24.85 9.56
C SER A 17 -1.35 -24.06 8.82
N GLN A 18 -0.71 -24.67 7.82
CA GLN A 18 0.30 -24.00 7.02
C GLN A 18 -0.36 -22.78 6.38
N ALA A 19 0.30 -21.62 6.48
CA ALA A 19 -0.13 -20.40 5.79
C ALA A 19 -0.35 -20.71 4.31
N ALA A 20 -1.57 -20.49 3.81
CA ALA A 20 -1.88 -20.65 2.41
C ALA A 20 -1.63 -19.34 1.66
N THR A 21 -1.07 -19.42 0.46
CA THR A 21 -0.99 -18.28 -0.46
C THR A 21 -1.99 -18.49 -1.57
N TYR A 22 -3.03 -17.66 -1.59
CA TYR A 22 -4.07 -17.64 -2.60
C TYR A 22 -3.64 -16.71 -3.73
N ILE A 23 -3.57 -17.25 -4.93
CA ILE A 23 -3.25 -16.50 -6.14
C ILE A 23 -4.53 -16.26 -6.92
N TRP A 24 -4.78 -15.00 -7.24
CA TRP A 24 -5.89 -14.58 -8.08
C TRP A 24 -5.75 -15.21 -9.48
N SER A 25 -6.77 -15.95 -9.89
CA SER A 25 -6.91 -16.57 -11.20
C SER A 25 -8.16 -16.11 -11.95
N GLY A 26 -8.92 -15.18 -11.35
CA GLY A 26 -10.13 -14.62 -11.96
C GLY A 26 -9.82 -13.71 -13.16
N ALA A 27 -10.82 -13.51 -14.01
CA ALA A 27 -10.70 -12.64 -15.18
C ALA A 27 -10.48 -11.17 -14.80
N ALA A 28 -9.77 -10.44 -15.66
CA ALA A 28 -9.59 -9.00 -15.49
C ALA A 28 -10.92 -8.26 -15.68
N GLY A 29 -11.25 -7.34 -14.76
CA GLY A 29 -12.25 -6.28 -15.02
C GLY A 29 -13.64 -6.40 -14.40
N ASN A 30 -13.90 -7.32 -13.46
CA ASN A 30 -14.92 -7.19 -12.38
C ASN A 30 -14.88 -8.47 -11.51
N GLY A 31 -13.69 -8.80 -11.01
CA GLY A 31 -13.45 -10.02 -10.26
C GLY A 31 -14.10 -9.97 -8.88
N ILE A 32 -14.93 -10.94 -8.51
CA ILE A 32 -15.50 -11.00 -7.15
C ILE A 32 -14.46 -11.64 -6.22
N TYR A 33 -13.95 -10.87 -5.25
CA TYR A 33 -12.96 -11.35 -4.28
C TYR A 33 -13.48 -12.56 -3.49
N GLY A 34 -14.76 -12.54 -3.10
CA GLY A 34 -15.39 -13.61 -2.32
C GLY A 34 -15.76 -14.87 -3.11
N ASP A 35 -15.50 -14.92 -4.42
CA ASP A 35 -15.75 -16.11 -5.22
C ASP A 35 -14.50 -17.00 -5.22
N SER A 36 -14.60 -18.16 -4.58
CA SER A 36 -13.52 -19.14 -4.47
C SER A 36 -13.01 -19.66 -5.82
N ASN A 37 -13.79 -19.56 -6.90
CA ASN A 37 -13.34 -19.97 -8.22
C ASN A 37 -12.30 -19.04 -8.82
N ASN A 38 -12.17 -17.82 -8.28
CA ASN A 38 -11.16 -16.86 -8.69
C ASN A 38 -9.83 -17.01 -7.94
N TRP A 39 -9.68 -18.06 -7.12
CA TRP A 39 -8.48 -18.28 -6.33
C TRP A 39 -7.93 -19.69 -6.52
N THR A 40 -6.60 -19.75 -6.58
CA THR A 40 -5.86 -21.01 -6.56
C THR A 40 -4.85 -21.03 -5.42
N VAL A 41 -4.57 -22.22 -4.90
CA VAL A 41 -3.44 -22.46 -3.99
C VAL A 41 -2.57 -23.52 -4.65
N ASN A 42 -1.26 -23.23 -4.78
CA ASN A 42 -0.33 -24.08 -5.53
C ASN A 42 -0.83 -24.39 -6.96
N GLY A 43 -1.46 -23.40 -7.62
CA GLY A 43 -1.96 -23.51 -8.99
C GLY A 43 -3.25 -24.33 -9.17
N THR A 44 -3.87 -24.80 -8.08
CA THR A 44 -5.12 -25.59 -8.15
C THR A 44 -6.26 -24.87 -7.43
N PRO A 45 -7.50 -24.85 -7.97
CA PRO A 45 -8.67 -24.39 -7.23
C PRO A 45 -8.85 -25.20 -5.94
N ASN A 46 -9.03 -24.53 -4.81
CA ASN A 46 -9.20 -25.19 -3.51
C ASN A 46 -10.61 -25.02 -2.92
N GLY A 47 -11.50 -24.27 -3.58
CA GLY A 47 -12.86 -24.01 -3.10
C GLY A 47 -12.94 -22.99 -1.96
N TYR A 48 -11.85 -22.28 -1.67
CA TYR A 48 -11.77 -21.25 -0.64
C TYR A 48 -11.24 -19.93 -1.22
N TYR A 49 -11.41 -18.85 -0.46
CA TYR A 49 -10.84 -17.53 -0.75
C TYR A 49 -10.21 -16.95 0.53
N PRO A 50 -9.26 -16.01 0.42
CA PRO A 50 -8.50 -15.52 1.56
C PRO A 50 -9.32 -14.61 2.50
N GLN A 51 -9.97 -15.20 3.52
CA GLN A 51 -10.88 -14.48 4.44
C GLN A 51 -10.85 -14.98 5.90
N HIS A 52 -10.24 -16.13 6.21
CA HIS A 52 -10.49 -16.84 7.48
C HIS A 52 -9.24 -17.15 8.33
N SER A 53 -8.05 -16.71 7.94
CA SER A 53 -6.78 -17.04 8.60
C SER A 53 -5.79 -15.88 8.52
N THR A 54 -5.41 -15.32 9.67
CA THR A 54 -4.41 -14.23 9.77
C THR A 54 -3.00 -14.65 9.36
N ASN A 55 -2.81 -15.89 8.92
CA ASN A 55 -1.56 -16.42 8.37
C ASN A 55 -1.59 -16.50 6.84
N ASP A 56 -2.78 -16.46 6.23
CA ASP A 56 -2.93 -16.65 4.79
C ASP A 56 -2.60 -15.36 4.02
N ASN A 57 -2.04 -15.50 2.83
CA ASN A 57 -1.73 -14.40 1.94
C ASN A 57 -2.64 -14.43 0.71
N ALA A 58 -2.98 -13.26 0.19
CA ALA A 58 -3.68 -13.09 -1.08
C ALA A 58 -2.77 -12.33 -2.05
N VAL A 59 -2.70 -12.79 -3.30
CA VAL A 59 -1.96 -12.12 -4.37
C VAL A 59 -2.90 -11.87 -5.52
N ILE A 60 -3.26 -10.61 -5.74
CA ILE A 60 -3.88 -10.12 -6.97
C ILE A 60 -2.71 -9.74 -7.88
N GLY A 61 -2.55 -10.46 -8.99
CA GLY A 61 -1.44 -10.27 -9.93
C GLY A 61 -1.46 -8.91 -10.64
N GLU A 62 -0.46 -8.68 -11.48
CA GLU A 62 -0.40 -7.53 -12.38
C GLU A 62 -1.58 -7.55 -13.38
N ASP A 63 -2.07 -6.37 -13.74
CA ASP A 63 -3.13 -6.16 -14.74
C ASP A 63 -4.39 -7.02 -14.55
N ALA A 64 -4.71 -7.38 -13.30
CA ALA A 64 -5.91 -8.12 -12.94
C ALA A 64 -7.19 -7.26 -13.04
N GLY A 65 -7.07 -6.01 -13.47
CA GLY A 65 -8.15 -5.04 -13.53
C GLY A 65 -8.72 -4.77 -12.14
N THR A 66 -10.04 -4.57 -12.07
CA THR A 66 -10.74 -4.30 -10.81
C THR A 66 -11.24 -5.60 -10.18
N VAL A 67 -10.76 -5.88 -8.97
CA VAL A 67 -11.25 -6.92 -8.07
C VAL A 67 -12.08 -6.24 -6.98
N THR A 68 -13.31 -6.70 -6.80
CA THR A 68 -14.27 -6.13 -5.85
C THR A 68 -14.51 -7.13 -4.74
N TRP A 69 -14.13 -6.76 -3.53
CA TRP A 69 -14.69 -7.36 -2.33
C TRP A 69 -16.00 -6.63 -2.02
N SER A 70 -17.13 -7.28 -2.29
CA SER A 70 -18.44 -6.85 -1.85
C SER A 70 -19.11 -8.02 -1.17
N THR A 71 -19.51 -7.86 0.09
CA THR A 71 -20.20 -8.93 0.80
C THR A 71 -21.33 -8.40 1.68
N ALA A 72 -22.28 -9.28 1.96
CA ALA A 72 -23.19 -9.16 3.09
C ALA A 72 -22.54 -9.65 4.41
N GLN A 73 -21.21 -9.85 4.44
CA GLN A 73 -20.50 -10.31 5.62
C GLN A 73 -20.10 -9.13 6.51
N SER A 74 -19.89 -9.42 7.78
CA SER A 74 -19.59 -8.43 8.82
C SER A 74 -18.17 -7.86 8.77
N PHE A 75 -17.24 -8.43 7.99
CA PHE A 75 -15.87 -7.91 7.89
C PHE A 75 -15.14 -8.37 6.62
N PHE A 76 -14.21 -7.56 6.11
CA PHE A 76 -13.20 -7.96 5.13
C PHE A 76 -11.98 -8.50 5.86
N GLY A 77 -11.70 -9.78 5.68
CA GLY A 77 -10.45 -10.37 6.11
C GLY A 77 -10.46 -11.07 7.47
N ALA A 78 -9.64 -12.10 7.49
CA ALA A 78 -8.70 -12.43 8.53
C ALA A 78 -7.55 -12.92 7.66
N THR A 79 -6.69 -12.00 7.21
CA THR A 79 -5.70 -12.26 6.16
C THR A 79 -4.40 -11.59 6.57
N ASN A 80 -3.27 -12.27 6.37
CA ASN A 80 -1.97 -11.72 6.68
C ASN A 80 -1.63 -10.56 5.74
N THR A 81 -1.35 -10.89 4.48
CA THR A 81 -0.99 -9.90 3.46
C THR A 81 -1.91 -10.00 2.27
N VAL A 82 -2.35 -8.86 1.75
CA VAL A 82 -3.00 -8.75 0.44
C VAL A 82 -2.08 -7.95 -0.49
N GLN A 83 -1.47 -8.61 -1.45
CA GLN A 83 -0.69 -7.95 -2.50
C GLN A 83 -1.62 -7.55 -3.66
N ILE A 84 -1.49 -6.30 -4.10
CA ILE A 84 -2.14 -5.77 -5.29
C ILE A 84 -1.04 -5.44 -6.30
N GLY A 85 -0.95 -6.27 -7.33
CA GLY A 85 0.03 -6.15 -8.40
C GLY A 85 -0.18 -4.89 -9.23
N SER A 86 0.85 -4.55 -10.01
CA SER A 86 0.87 -3.34 -10.81
C SER A 86 -0.33 -3.25 -11.76
N GLY A 87 -0.93 -2.06 -11.91
CA GLY A 87 -2.10 -1.83 -12.76
C GLY A 87 -3.42 -2.43 -12.26
N SER A 88 -3.43 -3.12 -11.11
CA SER A 88 -4.63 -3.73 -10.53
C SER A 88 -5.29 -2.83 -9.48
N THR A 89 -6.59 -3.02 -9.27
CA THR A 89 -7.36 -2.31 -8.25
C THR A 89 -8.11 -3.30 -7.37
N LEU A 90 -7.98 -3.17 -6.05
CA LEU A 90 -8.87 -3.82 -5.08
C LEU A 90 -9.87 -2.79 -4.54
N VAL A 91 -11.15 -3.01 -4.79
CA VAL A 91 -12.24 -2.24 -4.20
C VAL A 91 -12.78 -3.03 -3.00
N CYS A 92 -12.61 -2.49 -1.81
CA CYS A 92 -13.26 -2.97 -0.60
C CYS A 92 -14.55 -2.19 -0.39
N THR A 93 -15.67 -2.77 -0.80
CA THR A 93 -16.99 -2.15 -0.70
C THR A 93 -17.92 -2.94 0.22
N THR A 94 -18.54 -2.28 1.20
CA THR A 94 -19.53 -2.92 2.08
C THR A 94 -20.64 -1.96 2.50
N THR A 95 -21.79 -2.50 2.85
CA THR A 95 -22.82 -1.73 3.57
C THR A 95 -22.39 -1.50 5.01
N ILE A 96 -21.93 -2.55 5.70
CA ILE A 96 -21.40 -2.45 7.06
C ILE A 96 -20.33 -3.52 7.26
N GLY A 97 -19.19 -3.15 7.81
CA GLY A 97 -18.21 -4.13 8.27
C GLY A 97 -16.83 -3.55 8.53
N ASP A 98 -15.98 -4.41 9.11
CA ASP A 98 -14.62 -4.03 9.50
C ASP A 98 -13.56 -4.59 8.56
N LEU A 99 -12.45 -3.87 8.42
CA LEU A 99 -11.22 -4.32 7.76
C LEU A 99 -10.31 -5.05 8.76
N ASN A 100 -9.92 -6.28 8.44
CA ASN A 100 -9.16 -7.19 9.30
C ASN A 100 -7.99 -7.85 8.54
N VAL A 101 -7.15 -7.03 7.91
CA VAL A 101 -5.94 -7.43 7.18
C VAL A 101 -4.71 -6.91 7.91
N ASN A 102 -3.61 -7.68 8.02
CA ASN A 102 -2.39 -7.16 8.68
C ASN A 102 -1.64 -6.18 7.78
N SER A 103 -1.55 -6.46 6.48
CA SER A 103 -0.82 -5.63 5.53
C SER A 103 -1.42 -5.67 4.12
N PHE A 104 -1.43 -4.52 3.45
CA PHE A 104 -1.56 -4.44 2.01
C PHE A 104 -0.22 -4.09 1.39
N LYS A 105 0.19 -4.85 0.39
CA LYS A 105 1.34 -4.51 -0.46
C LYS A 105 0.84 -3.94 -1.77
N LEU A 106 1.21 -2.70 -2.07
CA LEU A 106 0.76 -1.95 -3.24
C LEU A 106 1.92 -1.78 -4.22
N ASP A 107 1.88 -2.52 -5.33
CA ASP A 107 2.87 -2.40 -6.39
C ASP A 107 2.58 -1.17 -7.28
N GLY A 108 3.43 -0.90 -8.28
CA GLY A 108 3.37 0.33 -9.08
C GLY A 108 2.03 0.50 -9.82
N ASN A 109 1.40 1.68 -9.71
CA ASN A 109 0.10 1.99 -10.32
C ASN A 109 -1.07 1.13 -9.82
N SER A 110 -0.90 0.41 -8.69
CA SER A 110 -1.99 -0.31 -8.05
C SER A 110 -2.88 0.63 -7.21
N GLN A 111 -4.12 0.23 -6.96
CA GLN A 111 -5.04 0.99 -6.11
C GLN A 111 -5.75 0.11 -5.08
N LEU A 112 -5.77 0.58 -3.84
CA LEU A 112 -6.67 0.11 -2.79
C LEU A 112 -7.78 1.14 -2.62
N VAL A 113 -9.03 0.74 -2.82
CA VAL A 113 -10.18 1.65 -2.77
C VAL A 113 -11.13 1.21 -1.66
N PHE A 114 -11.48 2.11 -0.75
CA PHE A 114 -12.52 1.86 0.25
C PHE A 114 -13.81 2.60 -0.11
N GLU A 115 -14.91 1.85 -0.14
CA GLU A 115 -16.24 2.37 -0.42
C GLU A 115 -17.24 1.81 0.60
N SER A 116 -18.19 2.64 1.03
CA SER A 116 -19.31 2.18 1.85
C SER A 116 -20.48 3.13 1.76
N THR A 117 -21.68 2.57 1.71
CA THR A 117 -22.95 3.31 1.73
C THR A 117 -23.48 3.55 3.14
N ASN A 118 -22.90 2.93 4.16
CA ASN A 118 -23.31 3.13 5.55
C ASN A 118 -22.11 3.19 6.50
N ALA A 119 -21.43 2.08 6.81
CA ALA A 119 -20.29 2.09 7.71
C ALA A 119 -19.13 1.18 7.26
N PHE A 120 -17.90 1.65 7.45
CA PHE A 120 -16.69 0.88 7.21
C PHE A 120 -15.75 1.08 8.39
N GLY A 121 -15.32 0.02 9.05
CA GLY A 121 -14.45 0.11 10.21
C GLY A 121 -13.05 -0.42 9.96
N LEU A 122 -12.10 0.04 10.77
CA LEU A 122 -10.81 -0.63 10.93
C LEU A 122 -10.90 -1.57 12.13
N GLY A 123 -10.90 -2.88 11.88
CA GLY A 123 -10.93 -3.88 12.95
C GLY A 123 -9.57 -4.04 13.64
N ARG A 124 -8.49 -3.63 12.98
CA ARG A 124 -7.13 -3.68 13.50
C ARG A 124 -6.21 -2.62 12.89
N ASP A 125 -5.04 -2.47 13.48
CA ASP A 125 -3.92 -1.75 12.86
C ASP A 125 -3.44 -2.54 11.64
N PHE A 126 -3.08 -1.84 10.58
CA PHE A 126 -2.54 -2.47 9.38
C PHE A 126 -1.44 -1.64 8.72
N THR A 127 -0.63 -2.31 7.92
CA THR A 127 0.44 -1.68 7.14
C THR A 127 0.03 -1.46 5.68
N LEU A 128 0.33 -0.29 5.15
CA LEU A 128 0.38 -0.03 3.71
C LEU A 128 1.84 -0.06 3.27
N ASP A 129 2.23 -1.13 2.59
CA ASP A 129 3.57 -1.35 2.09
C ASP A 129 3.67 -1.01 0.60
N PHE A 130 4.38 0.05 0.27
CA PHE A 130 4.63 0.50 -1.10
C PHE A 130 5.91 -0.11 -1.70
N GLY A 131 6.64 -0.95 -0.95
CA GLY A 131 7.91 -1.51 -1.40
C GLY A 131 8.91 -0.43 -1.81
N THR A 132 9.59 -0.61 -2.94
CA THR A 132 10.33 0.47 -3.60
C THR A 132 9.42 1.13 -4.63
N PHE A 133 9.23 2.45 -4.54
CA PHE A 133 8.33 3.20 -5.42
C PHE A 133 9.01 4.44 -6.00
N SER A 134 8.46 4.95 -7.11
CA SER A 134 8.94 6.18 -7.77
C SER A 134 7.81 7.20 -7.92
N ALA A 135 8.15 8.40 -8.41
CA ALA A 135 7.12 9.38 -8.77
C ALA A 135 6.19 8.89 -9.89
N ALA A 136 6.71 8.08 -10.82
CA ALA A 136 5.94 7.57 -11.96
C ALA A 136 5.15 6.30 -11.63
N GLU A 137 5.64 5.48 -10.70
CA GLU A 137 5.10 4.16 -10.39
C GLU A 137 5.01 3.99 -8.88
N HIS A 138 3.80 4.15 -8.34
CA HIS A 138 3.48 3.96 -6.93
C HIS A 138 2.05 3.43 -6.80
N GLY A 139 1.79 2.68 -5.73
CA GLY A 139 0.44 2.34 -5.34
C GLY A 139 -0.27 3.53 -4.68
N SER A 140 -1.59 3.43 -4.53
CA SER A 140 -2.37 4.45 -3.82
C SER A 140 -3.50 3.85 -2.98
N TRP A 141 -3.81 4.52 -1.87
CA TRP A 141 -5.02 4.28 -1.10
C TRP A 141 -6.04 5.41 -1.32
N VAL A 142 -7.22 5.06 -1.81
CA VAL A 142 -8.30 5.99 -2.10
C VAL A 142 -9.54 5.66 -1.27
N ALA A 143 -10.16 6.67 -0.69
CA ALA A 143 -11.49 6.56 -0.10
C ALA A 143 -12.30 7.82 -0.42
N THR A 144 -13.46 7.65 -1.04
CA THR A 144 -14.31 8.78 -1.45
C THR A 144 -15.61 8.75 -0.67
N ASP A 145 -15.83 9.78 0.15
CA ASP A 145 -17.08 10.01 0.86
C ASP A 145 -17.56 8.85 1.77
N LEU A 146 -16.62 8.20 2.47
CA LEU A 146 -16.96 7.19 3.47
C LEU A 146 -17.74 7.83 4.63
N THR A 147 -19.05 7.68 4.66
CA THR A 147 -19.94 8.46 5.55
C THR A 147 -19.75 8.15 7.03
N ASN A 148 -19.57 6.87 7.40
CA ASN A 148 -19.23 6.46 8.76
C ASN A 148 -17.97 5.58 8.76
N PHE A 149 -16.81 6.22 8.72
CA PHE A 149 -15.53 5.51 8.79
C PHE A 149 -15.11 5.32 10.25
N TRP A 150 -15.27 4.12 10.78
CA TRP A 150 -14.98 3.80 12.17
C TRP A 150 -13.49 3.52 12.32
N THR A 151 -12.74 4.54 12.71
CA THR A 151 -11.27 4.43 12.84
C THR A 151 -10.88 3.51 13.99
N ASN A 152 -11.77 3.35 14.99
CA ASN A 152 -11.59 2.46 16.15
C ASN A 152 -10.26 2.69 16.90
N GLY A 153 -9.71 3.90 16.83
CA GLY A 153 -8.39 4.25 17.37
C GLY A 153 -7.24 3.46 16.74
N LYS A 154 -7.45 2.84 15.57
CA LYS A 154 -6.43 2.06 14.86
C LYS A 154 -5.47 2.96 14.09
N THR A 155 -4.28 2.42 13.88
CA THR A 155 -3.20 3.07 13.16
C THR A 155 -2.99 2.40 11.81
N VAL A 156 -2.83 3.22 10.77
CA VAL A 156 -2.36 2.78 9.47
C VAL A 156 -0.90 3.19 9.32
N THR A 157 0.00 2.21 9.27
CA THR A 157 1.43 2.47 9.12
C THR A 157 1.83 2.41 7.66
N PHE A 158 2.46 3.46 7.16
CA PHE A 158 2.98 3.55 5.80
C PHE A 158 4.44 3.10 5.80
N THR A 159 4.78 2.15 4.92
CA THR A 159 6.14 1.67 4.73
C THR A 159 6.52 1.68 3.26
N GLY A 160 7.79 1.93 2.98
CA GLY A 160 8.32 1.90 1.62
C GLY A 160 9.58 2.73 1.47
N THR A 161 10.25 2.60 0.34
CA THR A 161 11.46 3.37 0.00
C THR A 161 11.23 4.11 -1.31
N LEU A 162 11.41 5.43 -1.29
CA LEU A 162 11.35 6.25 -2.49
C LEU A 162 12.65 6.08 -3.30
N ASP A 163 12.54 5.71 -4.57
CA ASP A 163 13.67 5.72 -5.51
C ASP A 163 14.01 7.15 -5.92
N MET A 164 14.93 7.75 -5.17
CA MET A 164 15.41 9.11 -5.39
C MET A 164 16.16 9.30 -6.71
N ASN A 165 16.68 8.23 -7.33
CA ASN A 165 17.42 8.33 -8.59
C ASN A 165 16.50 8.56 -9.79
N SER A 166 15.22 8.21 -9.64
CA SER A 166 14.18 8.43 -10.64
C SER A 166 13.63 9.87 -10.64
N LEU A 167 13.96 10.68 -9.62
CA LEU A 167 13.37 12.01 -9.43
C LEU A 167 14.14 13.09 -10.18
N SER A 168 13.39 14.01 -10.79
CA SER A 168 13.94 15.22 -11.40
C SER A 168 12.97 16.39 -11.27
N GLY A 169 13.51 17.61 -11.17
CA GLY A 169 12.72 18.82 -10.96
C GLY A 169 12.00 18.85 -9.61
N SER A 170 10.77 19.35 -9.59
CA SER A 170 9.89 19.36 -8.43
C SER A 170 8.57 18.67 -8.71
N GLY A 171 8.00 18.00 -7.72
CA GLY A 171 6.72 17.33 -7.86
C GLY A 171 6.14 16.83 -6.53
N THR A 172 4.96 16.22 -6.64
CA THR A 172 4.23 15.66 -5.51
C THR A 172 3.77 14.26 -5.87
N ILE A 173 4.03 13.31 -4.96
CA ILE A 173 3.54 11.94 -5.02
C ILE A 173 2.41 11.81 -4.00
N GLU A 174 1.22 11.36 -4.43
CA GLU A 174 0.07 11.18 -3.54
C GLU A 174 -0.10 9.68 -3.22
N LEU A 175 0.28 9.27 -2.01
CA LEU A 175 0.18 7.87 -1.57
C LEU A 175 -1.20 7.52 -1.03
N ALA A 176 -1.94 8.53 -0.54
CA ALA A 176 -3.30 8.34 -0.06
C ALA A 176 -4.17 9.59 -0.25
N SER A 177 -5.45 9.37 -0.50
CA SER A 177 -6.50 10.38 -0.65
C SER A 177 -7.78 9.88 0.03
N ILE A 178 -8.10 10.45 1.19
CA ILE A 178 -9.12 9.88 2.09
C ILE A 178 -10.12 10.97 2.45
N LYS A 179 -11.31 10.88 1.88
CA LYS A 179 -12.47 11.70 2.25
C LYS A 179 -13.44 10.83 3.06
N SER A 180 -13.54 11.10 4.36
CA SER A 180 -14.36 10.28 5.26
C SER A 180 -14.94 11.05 6.44
N GLY A 181 -16.16 10.67 6.84
CA GLY A 181 -16.78 11.03 8.11
C GLY A 181 -16.27 10.11 9.21
N GLN A 182 -15.18 10.51 9.87
CA GLN A 182 -14.49 9.69 10.86
C GLN A 182 -15.28 9.60 12.17
N GLN A 183 -15.47 8.37 12.66
CA GLN A 183 -16.15 8.03 13.91
C GLN A 183 -15.16 7.33 14.85
N GLY A 184 -15.26 7.61 16.16
CA GLY A 184 -14.39 7.02 17.16
C GLY A 184 -13.00 7.67 17.29
N GLY A 185 -12.79 8.81 16.65
CA GLY A 185 -11.54 9.58 16.68
C GLY A 185 -10.95 9.80 15.27
N ASN A 186 -9.90 10.62 15.21
CA ASN A 186 -9.21 10.87 13.95
C ASN A 186 -8.48 9.61 13.47
N LEU A 187 -8.42 9.42 12.15
CA LEU A 187 -7.60 8.40 11.53
C LEU A 187 -6.12 8.65 11.86
N ASN A 188 -5.49 7.69 12.52
CA ASN A 188 -4.08 7.78 12.86
C ASN A 188 -3.23 7.21 11.72
N LEU A 189 -2.36 8.06 11.14
CA LEU A 189 -1.45 7.69 10.08
C LEU A 189 -0.02 7.76 10.61
N ASP A 190 0.66 6.62 10.66
CA ASP A 190 2.06 6.56 11.02
C ASP A 190 2.91 6.52 9.75
N LEU A 191 3.65 7.60 9.50
CA LEU A 191 4.47 7.78 8.30
C LEU A 191 5.96 7.49 8.56
N SER A 192 6.33 7.07 9.78
CA SER A 192 7.72 6.87 10.18
C SER A 192 8.42 5.70 9.47
N GLY A 193 7.65 4.79 8.87
CA GLY A 193 8.14 3.67 8.08
C GLY A 193 8.51 4.03 6.62
N LEU A 194 8.23 5.26 6.17
CA LEU A 194 8.63 5.72 4.84
C LEU A 194 10.10 6.17 4.85
N ASN A 195 10.93 5.44 4.11
CA ASN A 195 12.34 5.76 3.93
C ASN A 195 12.54 6.73 2.76
N ILE A 196 12.65 8.01 3.11
CA ILE A 196 12.87 9.12 2.18
C ILE A 196 14.28 9.68 2.40
N ALA A 197 15.29 8.92 1.99
CA ALA A 197 16.68 9.35 2.13
C ALA A 197 17.02 10.40 1.05
N SER A 198 16.97 11.69 1.42
CA SER A 198 17.41 12.78 0.54
C SER A 198 18.86 12.56 0.07
N ASN A 199 19.16 12.92 -1.17
CA ASN A 199 20.52 12.91 -1.70
C ASN A 199 21.01 14.35 -1.92
N SER A 200 22.24 14.54 -2.43
CA SER A 200 22.80 15.87 -2.65
C SER A 200 22.10 16.69 -3.75
N GLN A 201 21.21 16.06 -4.53
CA GLN A 201 20.56 16.65 -5.70
C GLN A 201 19.06 16.88 -5.51
N VAL A 202 18.41 16.12 -4.63
CA VAL A 202 16.96 16.16 -4.42
C VAL A 202 16.66 16.09 -2.93
N HIS A 203 15.84 17.03 -2.47
CA HIS A 203 15.22 17.00 -1.16
C HIS A 203 13.79 16.48 -1.29
N ALA A 204 13.38 15.61 -0.38
CA ALA A 204 12.01 15.10 -0.33
C ALA A 204 11.49 15.07 1.11
N THR A 205 10.21 15.38 1.27
CA THR A 205 9.53 15.45 2.56
C THR A 205 8.18 14.76 2.50
N VAL A 206 7.83 14.06 3.58
CA VAL A 206 6.49 13.48 3.73
C VAL A 206 5.64 14.42 4.55
N THR A 207 4.43 14.68 4.08
CA THR A 207 3.45 15.51 4.77
C THR A 207 2.08 14.84 4.78
N GLN A 208 1.38 14.98 5.90
CA GLN A 208 -0.06 14.73 5.98
C GLN A 208 -0.77 16.07 5.94
N VAL A 209 -1.66 16.25 4.97
CA VAL A 209 -2.48 17.47 4.85
C VAL A 209 -3.95 17.12 4.88
N THR A 210 -4.79 18.01 5.40
CA THR A 210 -6.24 17.84 5.33
C THR A 210 -6.85 19.12 4.77
N GLU A 211 -7.41 19.02 3.56
CA GLU A 211 -7.98 20.14 2.82
C GLU A 211 -9.37 19.77 2.34
N ASN A 212 -10.37 20.65 2.58
CA ASN A 212 -11.76 20.42 2.19
C ASN A 212 -12.33 19.06 2.64
N GLY A 213 -11.90 18.57 3.81
CA GLY A 213 -12.31 17.27 4.36
C GLY A 213 -11.65 16.04 3.73
N VAL A 214 -10.63 16.23 2.88
CA VAL A 214 -9.82 15.16 2.31
C VAL A 214 -8.46 15.14 3.02
N THR A 215 -8.18 14.06 3.73
CA THR A 215 -6.84 13.78 4.28
C THR A 215 -5.98 13.15 3.21
N LYS A 216 -4.80 13.72 2.96
CA LYS A 216 -3.83 13.22 1.97
C LYS A 216 -2.49 12.93 2.62
N VAL A 217 -1.80 11.91 2.11
CA VAL A 217 -0.39 11.63 2.41
C VAL A 217 0.42 11.94 1.16
N LEU A 218 1.26 12.96 1.25
CA LEU A 218 2.00 13.52 0.12
C LEU A 218 3.50 13.39 0.36
N VAL A 219 4.24 12.99 -0.66
CA VAL A 219 5.69 13.14 -0.73
C VAL A 219 6.02 14.26 -1.70
N ASN A 220 6.48 15.39 -1.17
CA ASN A 220 6.90 16.53 -1.98
C ASN A 220 8.40 16.46 -2.19
N TYR A 221 8.85 16.60 -3.42
CA TYR A 221 10.28 16.61 -3.75
C TYR A 221 10.64 17.81 -4.62
N GLU A 222 11.88 18.29 -4.47
CA GLU A 222 12.45 19.36 -5.27
C GLU A 222 13.95 19.18 -5.45
N THR A 223 14.47 19.60 -6.61
CA THR A 223 15.90 19.64 -6.85
C THR A 223 16.56 20.68 -5.96
N VAL A 224 17.62 20.28 -5.28
CA VAL A 224 18.49 21.18 -4.53
C VAL A 224 19.25 22.05 -5.54
N PRO A 225 19.11 23.38 -5.51
CA PRO A 225 19.87 24.25 -6.39
C PRO A 225 21.37 24.05 -6.14
N GLU A 226 22.16 23.87 -7.19
CA GLU A 226 23.61 23.88 -7.04
C GLU A 226 24.04 25.24 -6.47
N PRO A 227 24.92 25.27 -5.45
CA PRO A 227 25.46 26.53 -4.95
C PRO A 227 26.15 27.25 -6.11
N ALA A 228 25.70 28.47 -6.44
CA ALA A 228 26.22 29.30 -7.54
C ALA A 228 27.69 29.77 -7.29
N THR A 229 28.63 28.83 -7.23
CA THR A 229 29.98 29.07 -6.68
C THR A 229 31.08 29.18 -7.75
N ALA A 230 30.77 29.05 -9.04
CA ALA A 230 31.83 29.00 -10.08
C ALA A 230 31.78 30.07 -11.19
N THR A 231 30.74 30.90 -11.31
CA THR A 231 30.70 31.96 -12.34
C THR A 231 31.12 33.33 -11.83
N LEU A 232 30.96 33.61 -10.54
CA LEU A 232 31.42 34.87 -9.92
C LEU A 232 32.94 34.94 -9.75
N SER A 233 33.62 33.80 -9.55
CA SER A 233 35.08 33.75 -9.42
C SER A 233 35.80 33.99 -10.76
N LEU A 234 35.28 33.47 -11.89
CA LEU A 234 35.84 33.75 -13.21
C LEU A 234 35.61 35.19 -13.69
N LEU A 235 34.43 35.76 -13.40
CA LEU A 235 34.14 37.17 -13.72
C LEU A 235 34.96 38.14 -12.84
N GLY A 236 35.18 37.80 -11.56
CA GLY A 236 36.02 38.56 -10.65
C GLY A 236 37.51 38.55 -11.01
N LEU A 237 38.05 37.40 -11.44
CA LEU A 237 39.45 37.26 -11.87
C LEU A 237 39.71 37.86 -13.26
N GLY A 238 38.75 37.77 -14.19
CA GLY A 238 38.83 38.42 -15.50
C GLY A 238 38.88 39.95 -15.40
N ALA A 239 38.10 40.54 -14.49
CA ALA A 239 38.11 41.98 -14.23
C ALA A 239 39.42 42.47 -13.59
N LEU A 240 40.08 41.66 -12.75
CA LEU A 240 41.40 42.00 -12.19
C LEU A 240 42.53 41.93 -13.22
N LEU A 241 42.48 40.96 -14.14
CA LEU A 241 43.52 40.80 -15.18
C LEU A 241 43.46 41.93 -16.24
N LEU A 242 42.27 42.45 -16.56
CA LEU A 242 42.10 43.59 -17.48
C LEU A 242 42.54 44.93 -16.88
N ARG A 243 42.62 45.05 -15.54
CA ARG A 243 43.08 46.27 -14.86
C ARG A 243 44.60 46.43 -14.83
N ARG A 244 45.37 45.36 -15.04
CA ARG A 244 46.85 45.38 -14.96
C ARG A 244 47.57 45.74 -16.26
N LYS A 245 46.85 45.94 -17.38
CA LYS A 245 47.43 46.28 -18.70
C LYS A 245 47.32 47.77 -19.08
N ARG A 246 46.92 48.64 -18.15
CA ARG A 246 46.91 50.11 -18.33
C ARG A 246 47.74 50.79 -17.24
N GLN A 247 49.05 50.57 -17.24
CA GLN A 247 50.05 51.49 -16.65
C GLN A 247 51.33 51.38 -17.47
#